data_AF-A0A7S0EJ94-F1
#
_entry.id   AF-A0A7S0EJ94-F1
#
_cell.length_a   1.000
_cell.length_b   1.000
_cell.length_c   1.000
_cell.angle_alpha   90.00
_cell.angle_beta   90.00
_cell.angle_gamma   90.00
#
_symmetry.space_group_name_H-M   'P 1'
#
loop_
_entity.id
_entity.type
_entity.pdbx_description
1 polymer ?
#
loop_
_entity_poly.entity_id
_entity_poly.type
_entity_poly.pdbx_seq_one_letter_code
_entity_poly.pdbx_strand_id
1 'polypeptide(L)'
;ALAAMEAEAANETVGSVDETVDRREGSSMAVQVSFMLTGIGCVVLYVLFKRWSHRRAVARAQQESEEMQRSPRHFTAAELLLYRGRDLSKPLLLALKGRVLDVSAGSEYYGPEGPYQLMAGKDASYAFAMMSLKAEDAHANLAGVPDEHLKILDDWFDKLTKKYPTVGRVT
;
A
#
# COMPACT_ATOMS: atom_id res chain seq x y z
N ALA A 1 37.17 -52.22 51.24
CA ALA A 1 37.92 -51.02 50.78
C ALA A 1 37.72 -50.82 49.26
N LEU A 2 38.10 -51.79 48.42
CA LEU A 2 37.99 -51.67 46.95
C LEU A 2 36.57 -51.32 46.44
N ALA A 3 35.54 -52.03 46.91
CA ALA A 3 34.15 -51.80 46.49
C ALA A 3 33.57 -50.43 46.92
N ALA A 4 34.11 -49.81 47.97
CA ALA A 4 33.66 -48.49 48.41
C ALA A 4 34.26 -47.37 47.53
N MET A 5 35.52 -47.55 47.10
CA MET A 5 36.18 -46.62 46.19
C MET A 5 35.59 -46.66 44.77
N GLU A 6 35.15 -47.82 44.30
CA GLU A 6 34.48 -47.94 42.99
C GLU A 6 33.08 -47.28 42.98
N ALA A 7 32.34 -47.36 44.09
CA ALA A 7 31.03 -46.73 44.22
C ALA A 7 31.12 -45.19 44.26
N GLU A 8 32.14 -44.64 44.91
CA GLU A 8 32.38 -43.20 44.99
C GLU A 8 32.80 -42.63 43.63
N ALA A 9 33.70 -43.32 42.92
CA ALA A 9 34.11 -42.93 41.57
C ALA A 9 32.95 -42.98 40.56
N ALA A 10 32.04 -43.96 40.68
CA ALA A 10 30.85 -44.03 39.85
C ALA A 10 29.87 -42.87 40.15
N ASN A 11 29.69 -42.51 41.42
CA ASN A 11 28.79 -41.42 41.82
C ASN A 11 29.32 -40.04 41.38
N GLU A 12 30.62 -39.79 41.49
CA GLU A 12 31.25 -38.56 40.97
C GLU A 12 31.15 -38.48 39.45
N THR A 13 31.33 -39.60 38.75
CA THR A 13 31.22 -39.65 37.29
C THR A 13 29.77 -39.36 36.84
N VAL A 14 28.78 -39.94 37.51
CA VAL A 14 27.35 -39.70 37.22
C VAL A 14 26.97 -38.26 37.51
N GLY A 15 27.39 -37.67 38.63
CA GLY A 15 27.12 -36.26 38.96
C GLY A 15 27.75 -35.28 37.96
N SER A 16 29.00 -35.52 37.56
CA SER A 16 29.68 -34.73 36.52
C SER A 16 28.96 -34.85 35.17
N VAL A 17 28.52 -36.05 34.78
CA VAL A 17 27.80 -36.24 33.52
C VAL A 17 26.45 -35.53 33.55
N ASP A 18 25.67 -35.65 34.63
CA ASP A 18 24.37 -35.01 34.77
C ASP A 18 24.47 -33.47 34.71
N GLU A 19 25.46 -32.89 35.41
CA GLU A 19 25.70 -31.44 35.41
C GLU A 19 26.16 -30.93 34.02
N THR A 20 26.91 -31.73 33.27
CA THR A 20 27.33 -31.36 31.90
C THR A 20 26.21 -31.52 30.86
N VAL A 21 25.31 -32.49 31.03
CA VAL A 21 24.13 -32.69 30.18
C VAL A 21 23.15 -31.54 30.37
N ASP A 22 22.82 -31.20 31.61
CA ASP A 22 21.88 -30.12 31.94
C ASP A 22 22.38 -28.75 31.45
N ARG A 23 23.70 -28.50 31.54
CA ARG A 23 24.34 -27.28 30.98
C ARG A 23 24.34 -27.23 29.45
N ARG A 24 24.45 -28.38 28.77
CA ARG A 24 24.36 -28.48 27.30
C ARG A 24 22.94 -28.22 26.82
N GLU A 25 21.95 -28.78 27.50
CA GLU A 25 20.54 -28.58 27.17
C GLU A 25 20.12 -27.12 27.41
N GLY A 26 20.49 -26.53 28.54
CA GLY A 26 20.26 -25.10 28.82
C GLY A 26 20.90 -24.16 27.79
N SER A 27 22.13 -24.46 27.34
CA SER A 27 22.80 -23.67 26.29
C SER A 27 22.12 -23.81 24.92
N SER A 28 21.63 -25.01 24.58
CA SER A 28 20.92 -25.25 23.32
C SER A 28 19.60 -24.48 23.28
N MET A 29 18.85 -24.50 24.38
CA MET A 29 17.59 -23.78 24.52
C MET A 29 17.78 -22.26 24.50
N ALA A 30 18.80 -21.73 25.19
CA ALA A 30 19.11 -20.30 25.20
C ALA A 30 19.47 -19.77 23.80
N VAL A 31 20.23 -20.54 23.02
CA VAL A 31 20.58 -20.21 21.64
C VAL A 31 19.35 -20.24 20.75
N GLN A 32 18.48 -21.25 20.88
CA GLN A 32 17.23 -21.36 20.14
C GLN A 32 16.26 -20.20 20.45
N VAL A 33 16.12 -19.81 21.72
CA VAL A 33 15.30 -18.65 22.14
C VAL A 33 15.89 -17.35 21.59
N SER A 34 17.21 -17.19 21.59
CA SER A 34 17.88 -16.01 21.02
C SER A 34 17.64 -15.86 19.52
N PHE A 35 17.67 -16.96 18.76
CA PHE A 35 17.29 -16.96 17.34
C PHE A 35 15.83 -16.61 17.13
N MET A 36 14.92 -17.12 17.98
CA MET A 36 13.49 -16.77 17.92
C MET A 36 13.25 -15.29 18.19
N LEU A 37 13.88 -14.72 19.24
CA LEU A 37 13.77 -13.30 19.57
C LEU A 37 14.36 -12.39 18.49
N THR A 38 15.49 -12.81 17.91
CA THR A 38 16.10 -12.09 16.78
C THR A 38 15.20 -12.13 15.55
N GLY A 39 14.61 -13.30 15.24
CA GLY A 39 13.65 -13.45 14.15
C GLY A 39 12.41 -12.59 14.33
N ILE A 40 11.79 -12.62 15.51
CA ILE A 40 10.64 -11.76 15.85
C ILE A 40 11.05 -10.29 15.77
N GLY A 41 12.23 -9.93 16.30
CA GLY A 41 12.78 -8.58 16.21
C GLY A 41 12.93 -8.10 14.77
N CYS A 42 13.49 -8.92 13.88
CA CYS A 42 13.61 -8.62 12.46
C CYS A 42 12.24 -8.44 11.79
N VAL A 43 11.24 -9.27 12.12
CA VAL A 43 9.88 -9.12 11.60
C VAL A 43 9.23 -7.83 12.10
N VAL A 44 9.34 -7.51 13.38
CA VAL A 44 8.83 -6.26 13.95
C VAL A 44 9.51 -5.06 13.30
N LEU A 45 10.83 -5.06 13.19
CA LEU A 45 11.59 -4.01 12.51
C LEU A 45 11.19 -3.88 11.04
N TYR A 46 11.01 -4.99 10.32
CA TYR A 46 10.53 -4.98 8.94
C TYR A 46 9.12 -4.39 8.82
N VAL A 47 8.19 -4.76 9.70
CA VAL A 47 6.82 -4.21 9.71
C VAL A 47 6.84 -2.72 10.06
N LEU A 48 7.65 -2.29 11.02
CA LEU A 48 7.82 -0.88 11.38
C LEU A 48 8.45 -0.09 10.23
N PHE A 49 9.48 -0.64 9.58
CA PHE A 49 10.13 -0.04 8.42
C PHE A 49 9.17 0.06 7.24
N LYS A 50 8.39 -1.00 6.95
CA LYS A 50 7.36 -1.00 5.92
C LYS A 50 6.26 0.03 6.22
N ARG A 51 5.81 0.12 7.47
CA ARG A 51 4.80 1.12 7.88
C ARG A 51 5.35 2.54 7.89
N TRP A 52 6.62 2.73 8.22
CA TRP A 52 7.30 4.03 8.15
C TRP A 52 7.54 4.49 6.72
N SER A 53 8.03 3.60 5.85
CA SER A 53 8.24 3.90 4.43
C SER A 53 6.92 4.18 3.73
N HIS A 54 5.88 3.39 4.00
CA HIS A 54 4.53 3.64 3.48
C HIS A 54 3.98 5.00 3.94
N ARG A 55 4.08 5.34 5.24
CA ARG A 55 3.63 6.64 5.76
C ARG A 55 4.38 7.80 5.11
N ARG A 56 5.68 7.66 4.88
CA ARG A 56 6.49 8.67 4.18
C ARG A 56 6.09 8.83 2.73
N ALA A 57 5.79 7.75 2.03
CA ALA A 57 5.31 7.81 0.64
C ALA A 57 3.98 8.57 0.56
N VAL A 58 3.00 8.20 1.40
CA VAL A 58 1.69 8.87 1.45
C VAL A 58 1.82 10.36 1.78
N ALA A 59 2.71 10.73 2.72
CA ALA A 59 2.94 12.13 3.05
C ALA A 59 3.49 12.96 1.86
N ARG A 60 4.34 12.36 1.02
CA ARG A 60 4.84 13.02 -0.20
C ARG A 60 3.73 13.20 -1.23
N ALA A 61 2.91 12.17 -1.42
CA ALA A 61 1.75 12.24 -2.32
C ALA A 61 0.77 13.35 -1.90
N GLN A 62 0.51 13.47 -0.60
CA GLN A 62 -0.32 14.54 -0.04
C GLN A 62 0.28 15.92 -0.28
N GLN A 63 1.58 16.08 -0.03
CA GLN A 63 2.26 17.36 -0.27
C GLN A 63 2.18 17.78 -1.75
N GLU A 64 2.40 16.85 -2.69
CA GLU A 64 2.26 17.12 -4.13
C GLU A 64 0.81 17.48 -4.50
N SER A 65 -0.18 16.76 -3.96
CA SER A 65 -1.60 17.10 -4.14
C SER A 65 -1.93 18.50 -3.64
N GLU A 66 -1.53 18.85 -2.42
CA GLU A 66 -1.78 20.17 -1.83
C GLU A 66 -1.14 21.30 -2.65
N GLU A 67 0.06 21.07 -3.18
CA GLU A 67 0.72 22.01 -4.10
C GLU A 67 -0.09 22.19 -5.38
N MET A 68 -0.56 21.09 -5.99
CA MET A 68 -1.40 21.16 -7.19
C MET A 68 -2.77 21.80 -6.92
N GLN A 69 -3.34 21.64 -5.73
CA GLN A 69 -4.57 22.35 -5.32
C GLN A 69 -4.31 23.85 -5.18
N ARG A 70 -3.15 24.23 -4.63
CA ARG A 70 -2.76 25.64 -4.49
C ARG A 70 -2.45 26.30 -5.84
N SER A 71 -1.87 25.54 -6.77
CA SER A 71 -1.52 26.00 -8.11
C SER A 71 -2.00 25.01 -9.18
N PRO A 72 -3.30 25.05 -9.55
CA PRO A 72 -3.87 24.14 -10.53
C PRO A 72 -3.17 24.28 -11.88
N ARG A 73 -2.72 23.16 -12.45
CA ARG A 73 -2.00 23.11 -13.72
C ARG A 73 -2.75 22.38 -14.82
N HIS A 74 -2.26 22.52 -16.04
CA HIS A 74 -2.70 21.72 -17.17
C HIS A 74 -1.92 20.41 -17.20
N PHE A 75 -2.63 19.32 -17.46
CA PHE A 75 -2.08 17.98 -17.62
C PHE A 75 -2.31 17.52 -19.04
N THR A 76 -1.32 16.88 -19.63
CA THR A 76 -1.51 16.06 -20.82
C THR A 76 -2.01 14.67 -20.44
N ALA A 77 -2.63 13.96 -21.37
CA ALA A 77 -3.04 12.56 -21.15
C ALA A 77 -1.86 11.66 -20.73
N ALA A 78 -0.66 11.91 -21.28
CA ALA A 78 0.54 11.15 -20.94
C ALA A 78 1.02 11.43 -19.50
N GLU A 79 0.97 12.69 -19.04
CA GLU A 79 1.32 13.05 -17.67
C GLU A 79 0.31 12.48 -16.68
N LEU A 80 -0.98 12.52 -17.00
CA LEU A 80 -2.03 12.00 -16.13
C LEU A 80 -1.87 10.49 -15.86
N LEU A 81 -1.39 9.72 -16.84
CA LEU A 81 -1.11 8.28 -16.70
C LEU A 81 -0.04 7.96 -15.66
N LEU A 82 0.80 8.93 -15.27
CA LEU A 82 1.78 8.76 -14.20
C LEU A 82 1.11 8.68 -12.82
N TYR A 83 -0.13 9.18 -12.70
CA TYR A 83 -0.88 9.33 -11.45
C TYR A 83 -2.01 8.29 -11.28
N ARG A 84 -1.83 7.08 -11.81
CA ARG A 84 -2.80 5.97 -11.70
C ARG A 84 -2.67 5.11 -10.43
N GLY A 85 -1.92 5.57 -9.42
CA GLY A 85 -1.76 4.85 -8.15
C GLY A 85 -0.73 3.73 -8.10
N ARG A 86 0.08 3.53 -9.15
CA ARG A 86 1.20 2.55 -9.12
C ARG A 86 2.34 2.98 -8.19
N ASP A 87 2.49 4.29 -7.99
CA ASP A 87 3.48 4.88 -7.09
C ASP A 87 2.76 5.48 -5.90
N LEU A 88 2.99 4.92 -4.70
CA LEU A 88 2.40 5.43 -3.46
C LEU A 88 2.95 6.80 -3.04
N SER A 89 4.06 7.24 -3.64
CA SER A 89 4.63 8.56 -3.38
C SER A 89 4.01 9.67 -4.23
N LYS A 90 3.11 9.32 -5.15
CA LYS A 90 2.34 10.25 -5.97
C LYS A 90 0.85 10.17 -5.64
N PRO A 91 0.11 11.29 -5.79
CA PRO A 91 -1.33 11.27 -5.63
C PRO A 91 -2.01 10.47 -6.74
N LEU A 92 -3.22 10.02 -6.46
CA LEU A 92 -4.07 9.31 -7.39
C LEU A 92 -5.01 10.30 -8.08
N LEU A 93 -4.84 10.49 -9.39
CA LEU A 93 -5.61 11.48 -10.14
C LEU A 93 -6.62 10.82 -11.08
N LEU A 94 -7.76 11.48 -11.26
CA LEU A 94 -8.82 11.09 -12.18
C LEU A 94 -9.30 12.33 -12.93
N ALA A 95 -9.40 12.27 -14.26
CA ALA A 95 -10.01 13.35 -15.03
C ALA A 95 -11.48 13.06 -15.34
N LEU A 96 -12.32 14.08 -15.23
CA LEU A 96 -13.72 14.04 -15.57
C LEU A 96 -14.16 15.40 -16.14
N LYS A 97 -14.79 15.39 -17.32
CA LYS A 97 -15.15 16.57 -18.12
C LYS A 97 -14.00 17.57 -18.24
N GLY A 98 -12.78 17.09 -18.46
CA GLY A 98 -11.59 17.93 -18.54
C GLY A 98 -11.07 18.48 -17.20
N ARG A 99 -11.71 18.20 -16.06
CA ARG A 99 -11.20 18.56 -14.72
C ARG A 99 -10.45 17.41 -14.10
N VAL A 100 -9.28 17.68 -13.53
CA VAL A 100 -8.48 16.68 -12.82
C VAL A 100 -8.78 16.76 -11.33
N LEU A 101 -9.23 15.65 -10.76
CA LEU A 101 -9.58 15.48 -9.36
C LEU A 101 -8.54 14.61 -8.67
N ASP A 102 -8.16 14.97 -7.44
CA ASP A 102 -7.37 14.08 -6.59
C ASP A 102 -8.29 13.11 -5.84
N VAL A 103 -8.27 11.86 -6.27
CA VAL A 103 -9.07 10.77 -5.71
C VAL A 103 -8.26 9.88 -4.77
N SER A 104 -7.13 10.36 -4.23
CA SER A 104 -6.29 9.63 -3.26
C SER A 104 -7.07 9.16 -2.04
N ALA A 105 -8.04 9.96 -1.57
CA ALA A 105 -8.94 9.57 -0.47
C ALA A 105 -9.87 8.39 -0.82
N GLY A 106 -10.08 8.14 -2.12
CA GLY A 106 -10.86 7.01 -2.65
C GLY A 106 -9.98 5.90 -3.22
N SER A 107 -8.77 5.70 -2.70
CA SER A 107 -7.82 4.68 -3.17
C SER A 107 -8.37 3.25 -3.15
N GLU A 108 -9.35 2.95 -2.29
CA GLU A 108 -10.06 1.66 -2.29
C GLU A 108 -10.85 1.40 -3.59
N TYR A 109 -11.27 2.47 -4.28
CA TYR A 109 -12.03 2.36 -5.53
C TYR A 109 -11.14 2.53 -6.76
N TYR A 110 -10.32 3.58 -6.76
CA TYR A 110 -9.54 4.00 -7.93
C TYR A 110 -8.09 3.51 -7.90
N GLY A 111 -7.62 2.98 -6.76
CA GLY A 111 -6.26 2.46 -6.63
C GLY A 111 -6.05 1.16 -7.42
N PRO A 112 -4.82 0.63 -7.45
CA PRO A 112 -4.46 -0.54 -8.27
C PRO A 112 -5.32 -1.79 -8.05
N GLU A 113 -5.83 -1.97 -6.83
CA GLU A 113 -6.64 -3.13 -6.46
C GLU A 113 -8.16 -2.82 -6.46
N GLY A 114 -8.54 -1.60 -6.84
CA GLY A 114 -9.92 -1.14 -6.80
C GLY A 114 -10.72 -1.50 -8.07
N PRO A 115 -12.07 -1.57 -7.98
CA PRO A 115 -12.94 -1.85 -9.11
C PRO A 115 -12.84 -0.81 -10.25
N TYR A 116 -12.39 0.41 -9.93
CA TYR A 116 -12.30 1.54 -10.86
C TYR A 116 -10.87 1.86 -11.27
N GLN A 117 -9.92 0.96 -11.03
CA GLN A 117 -8.49 1.13 -11.34
C GLN A 117 -8.21 1.55 -12.79
N LEU A 118 -9.04 1.09 -13.74
CA LEU A 118 -8.83 1.33 -15.17
C LEU A 118 -9.09 2.78 -15.60
N MET A 119 -9.83 3.52 -14.76
CA MET A 119 -10.16 4.93 -14.97
C MET A 119 -9.10 5.86 -14.36
N ALA A 120 -8.29 5.37 -13.42
CA ALA A 120 -7.26 6.17 -12.77
C ALA A 120 -6.17 6.62 -13.75
N GLY A 121 -5.75 7.87 -13.62
CA GLY A 121 -4.76 8.50 -14.51
C GLY A 121 -5.25 8.77 -15.93
N LYS A 122 -6.57 8.74 -16.18
CA LYS A 122 -7.19 9.01 -17.48
C LYS A 122 -8.38 9.94 -17.33
N ASP A 123 -8.87 10.45 -18.47
CA ASP A 123 -10.19 11.07 -18.53
C ASP A 123 -11.24 9.98 -18.66
N ALA A 124 -12.09 9.84 -17.64
CA ALA A 124 -13.11 8.81 -17.53
C ALA A 124 -14.51 9.33 -17.90
N SER A 125 -14.62 10.49 -18.57
CA SER A 125 -15.91 11.13 -18.88
C SER A 125 -16.87 10.18 -19.57
N TYR A 126 -16.42 9.45 -20.58
CA TYR A 126 -17.28 8.51 -21.30
C TYR A 126 -17.67 7.31 -20.44
N ALA A 127 -16.74 6.74 -19.68
CA ALA A 127 -17.00 5.63 -18.76
C ALA A 127 -18.10 5.99 -17.73
N PHE A 128 -18.08 7.20 -17.18
CA PHE A 128 -19.13 7.67 -16.25
C PHE A 128 -20.45 7.95 -16.95
N ALA A 129 -20.45 8.50 -18.17
CA ALA A 129 -21.68 8.71 -18.94
C ALA A 129 -22.37 7.39 -19.29
N MET A 130 -21.60 6.39 -19.71
CA MET A 130 -22.08 5.07 -20.12
C MET A 130 -22.20 4.07 -18.97
N MET A 131 -21.85 4.47 -17.74
CA MET A 131 -21.81 3.59 -16.56
C MET A 131 -21.02 2.30 -16.82
N SER A 132 -19.88 2.43 -17.52
CA SER A 132 -19.04 1.32 -17.95
C SER A 132 -17.71 1.30 -17.19
N LEU A 133 -17.23 0.09 -16.90
CA LEU A 133 -15.95 -0.15 -16.23
C LEU A 133 -14.90 -0.74 -17.17
N LYS A 134 -15.13 -0.70 -18.48
CA LYS A 134 -14.19 -1.23 -19.48
C LYS A 134 -13.02 -0.26 -19.67
N ALA A 135 -11.84 -0.82 -19.92
CA ALA A 135 -10.62 -0.03 -20.15
C ALA A 135 -10.71 0.85 -21.41
N GLU A 136 -11.47 0.39 -22.40
CA GLU A 136 -11.70 1.08 -23.68
C GLU A 136 -12.55 2.34 -23.51
N ASP A 137 -13.46 2.34 -22.54
CA ASP A 137 -14.41 3.43 -22.29
C ASP A 137 -13.80 4.56 -21.43
N ALA A 138 -12.56 4.39 -20.93
CA ALA A 138 -11.82 5.37 -20.14
C ALA A 138 -11.17 6.44 -21.05
N HIS A 139 -12.00 7.24 -21.71
CA HIS A 139 -11.57 8.36 -22.55
C HIS A 139 -12.46 9.61 -22.43
N ALA A 140 -11.93 10.74 -22.91
CA ALA A 140 -12.61 12.04 -22.90
C ALA A 140 -13.68 12.21 -24.00
N ASN A 141 -13.69 11.37 -25.04
CA ASN A 141 -14.59 11.56 -26.19
C ASN A 141 -16.05 11.30 -25.79
N LEU A 142 -16.89 12.35 -25.91
CA LEU A 142 -18.33 12.30 -25.65
C LEU A 142 -19.17 12.41 -26.93
N ALA A 143 -18.53 12.35 -28.11
CA ALA A 143 -19.25 12.41 -29.38
C ALA A 143 -20.21 11.21 -29.52
N GLY A 144 -21.48 11.48 -29.78
CA GLY A 144 -22.50 10.46 -29.95
C GLY A 144 -23.10 9.91 -28.65
N VAL A 145 -22.70 10.43 -27.48
CA VAL A 145 -23.35 10.11 -26.20
C VAL A 145 -24.72 10.79 -26.14
N PRO A 146 -25.81 10.06 -25.89
CA PRO A 146 -27.15 10.66 -25.76
C PRO A 146 -27.25 11.63 -24.58
N ASP A 147 -28.10 12.65 -24.69
CA ASP A 147 -28.27 13.69 -23.67
C ASP A 147 -28.65 13.13 -22.28
N GLU A 148 -29.37 12.01 -22.23
CA GLU A 148 -29.70 11.32 -20.99
C GLU A 148 -28.46 10.81 -20.25
N HIS A 149 -27.48 10.26 -20.99
CA HIS A 149 -26.21 9.80 -20.45
C HIS A 149 -25.29 10.97 -20.07
N LEU A 150 -25.40 12.10 -20.77
CA LEU A 150 -24.69 13.33 -20.38
C LEU A 150 -25.19 13.88 -19.04
N LYS A 151 -26.49 13.77 -18.74
CA LYS A 151 -27.02 14.11 -17.41
C LYS A 151 -26.47 13.21 -16.31
N ILE A 152 -26.34 11.90 -16.58
CA ILE A 152 -25.71 10.96 -15.64
C ILE A 152 -24.26 11.37 -15.36
N LEU A 153 -23.52 11.76 -16.40
CA LEU A 153 -22.16 12.28 -16.25
C LEU A 153 -22.12 13.57 -15.42
N ASP A 154 -23.06 14.49 -15.60
CA ASP A 154 -23.15 15.72 -14.81
C ASP A 154 -23.41 15.44 -13.33
N ASP A 155 -24.33 14.52 -13.02
CA ASP A 155 -24.60 14.09 -11.65
C ASP A 155 -23.34 13.50 -10.99
N TRP A 156 -22.57 12.69 -11.73
CA TRP A 156 -21.30 12.14 -11.25
C TRP A 156 -20.23 13.21 -11.07
N PHE A 157 -20.15 14.16 -12.00
CA PHE A 157 -19.22 15.28 -11.93
C PHE A 157 -19.45 16.13 -10.68
N ASP A 158 -20.69 16.43 -10.34
CA ASP A 158 -21.02 17.19 -9.14
C ASP A 158 -20.70 16.39 -7.87
N LYS A 159 -21.04 15.10 -7.84
CA LYS A 159 -20.71 14.20 -6.71
C LYS A 159 -19.20 14.14 -6.48
N LEU A 160 -18.41 13.96 -7.54
CA LEU A 160 -16.96 13.79 -7.45
C LEU A 160 -16.28 15.11 -7.14
N THR A 161 -16.68 16.24 -7.75
CA THR A 161 -16.09 17.55 -7.45
C THR A 161 -16.42 17.99 -6.01
N LYS A 162 -17.56 17.59 -5.46
CA LYS A 162 -17.90 17.86 -4.06
C LYS A 162 -17.09 17.00 -3.08
N LYS A 163 -16.76 15.76 -3.46
CA LYS A 163 -16.04 14.80 -2.60
C LYS A 163 -14.51 14.96 -2.68
N TYR A 164 -13.99 15.31 -3.85
CA TYR A 164 -12.56 15.30 -4.15
C TYR A 164 -12.10 16.68 -4.63
N PRO A 165 -10.94 17.16 -4.16
CA PRO A 165 -10.43 18.45 -4.56
C PRO A 165 -9.98 18.45 -6.03
N THR A 166 -10.18 19.57 -6.70
CA THR A 166 -9.71 19.78 -8.08
C THR A 166 -8.25 20.24 -8.05
N VAL A 167 -7.39 19.57 -8.82
CA VAL A 167 -5.95 19.86 -8.89
C VAL A 167 -5.50 20.41 -10.24
N GLY A 168 -6.42 20.51 -11.21
CA GLY A 168 -6.11 21.06 -12.53
C GLY A 168 -7.10 20.69 -13.61
N ARG A 169 -6.62 20.75 -14.86
CA ARG A 169 -7.40 20.41 -16.06
C ARG A 169 -6.57 19.57 -17.03
N VAL A 170 -7.22 18.68 -17.76
CA VAL A 170 -6.56 17.93 -18.85
C VAL A 170 -6.80 18.66 -20.17
N THR A 171 -5.75 18.76 -21.00
CA THR A 171 -5.76 19.43 -22.31
C THR A 171 -5.28 18.48 -23.40
#